data_AF-A0A5D2HDZ5-F1
#
_entry.id   AF-A0A5D2HDZ5-F1
#
_cell.length_a   1.000
_cell.length_b   1.000
_cell.length_c   1.000
_cell.angle_alpha   90.00
_cell.angle_beta   90.00
_cell.angle_gamma   90.00
#
_symmetry.space_group_name_H-M   'P 1'
#
loop_
_entity.id
_entity.type
_entity.pdbx_description
1 polymer ?
#
loop_
_entity_poly.entity_id
_entity_poly.type
_entity_poly.pdbx_seq_one_letter_code
_entity_poly.pdbx_strand_id
1 'polypeptide(L)'
;MDSETREKIKKTVRELLEEADMNEMTEYKIRQLASKRLELDLSESKCKAYVRHVVNAFLEEQKAKQEEEEEEAAGDDSNNNNNEFDDDGDLIICRLSDKRRVTLQDFRGKTLISIREYYKKDGKELPSSKGISLTEEQWSTLRKNIPNIEKAVTKMESHTM
;
A
#
# COMPACT_ATOMS: atom_id res chain seq x y z
N MET A 1 35.17 9.34 -17.27
CA MET A 1 34.14 8.33 -17.57
C MET A 1 33.19 9.00 -18.54
N ASP A 2 33.17 8.48 -19.75
CA ASP A 2 32.32 8.93 -20.85
C ASP A 2 30.83 8.63 -20.57
N SER A 3 29.97 9.39 -21.24
CA SER A 3 28.51 9.28 -21.07
C SER A 3 27.97 7.92 -21.50
N GLU A 4 28.61 7.31 -22.51
CA GLU A 4 28.17 6.03 -23.07
C GLU A 4 28.43 4.88 -22.10
N THR A 5 29.59 4.85 -21.46
CA THR A 5 29.94 3.87 -20.43
C THR A 5 29.08 4.05 -19.18
N ARG A 6 28.72 5.29 -18.82
CA ARG A 6 27.78 5.55 -17.72
C ARG A 6 26.40 4.99 -17.98
N GLU A 7 25.87 5.15 -19.19
CA GLU A 7 24.57 4.59 -19.55
C GLU A 7 24.61 3.05 -19.60
N LYS A 8 25.68 2.46 -20.14
CA LYS A 8 25.86 0.99 -20.15
C LYS A 8 25.88 0.42 -18.73
N ILE A 9 26.65 1.02 -17.81
CA ILE A 9 26.65 0.60 -16.41
C ILE A 9 25.28 0.74 -15.76
N LYS A 10 24.61 1.89 -15.96
CA LYS A 10 23.29 2.14 -15.37
C LYS A 10 22.28 1.09 -15.81
N LYS A 11 22.23 0.79 -17.11
CA LYS A 11 21.33 -0.21 -17.68
C LYS A 11 21.59 -1.60 -17.10
N THR A 12 22.83 -2.06 -17.13
CA THR A 12 23.18 -3.40 -16.63
C THR A 12 22.95 -3.55 -15.12
N VAL A 13 23.23 -2.51 -14.33
CA VAL A 13 22.99 -2.53 -12.88
C VAL A 13 21.50 -2.59 -12.57
N ARG A 14 20.66 -1.86 -13.31
CA ARG A 14 19.19 -1.92 -13.14
C ARG A 14 18.62 -3.29 -13.52
N GLU A 15 19.03 -3.86 -14.66
CA GLU A 15 18.62 -5.22 -15.07
C GLU A 15 18.95 -6.25 -13.97
N LEU A 16 20.16 -6.19 -13.39
CA LEU A 16 20.57 -7.09 -12.32
C LEU A 16 19.79 -6.89 -11.01
N LEU A 17 19.33 -5.67 -10.74
CA LEU A 17 18.51 -5.35 -9.58
C LEU A 17 17.05 -5.81 -9.75
N GLU A 18 16.52 -5.80 -10.97
CA GLU A 18 15.18 -6.29 -11.31
C GLU A 18 15.09 -7.82 -11.34
N GLU A 19 16.16 -8.51 -11.80
CA GLU A 19 16.21 -9.96 -11.91
C GLU A 19 16.50 -10.69 -10.58
N ALA A 20 17.02 -9.98 -9.58
CA ALA A 20 17.55 -10.61 -8.37
C ALA A 20 16.72 -10.34 -7.11
N ASP A 21 16.72 -11.32 -6.20
CA ASP A 21 16.08 -11.20 -4.89
C ASP A 21 16.82 -10.14 -4.04
N MET A 22 16.09 -9.06 -3.72
CA MET A 22 16.56 -7.86 -3.01
C MET A 22 17.14 -8.15 -1.61
N ASN A 23 16.84 -9.31 -1.03
CA ASN A 23 17.31 -9.67 0.32
C ASN A 23 18.74 -10.24 0.36
N GLU A 24 19.29 -10.68 -0.78
CA GLU A 24 20.62 -11.34 -0.82
C GLU A 24 21.70 -10.55 -1.58
N MET A 25 21.32 -9.59 -2.41
CA MET A 25 22.21 -8.85 -3.31
C MET A 25 22.75 -7.57 -2.66
N THR A 26 24.07 -7.51 -2.46
CA THR A 26 24.78 -6.32 -1.96
C THR A 26 25.40 -5.50 -3.10
N GLU A 27 25.69 -4.21 -2.89
CA GLU A 27 26.43 -3.35 -3.85
C GLU A 27 27.67 -4.07 -4.41
N TYR A 28 28.38 -4.80 -3.55
CA TYR A 28 29.57 -5.56 -3.94
C TYR A 28 29.24 -6.67 -4.95
N LYS A 29 28.23 -7.50 -4.69
CA LYS A 29 27.80 -8.58 -5.60
C LYS A 29 27.31 -8.01 -6.93
N ILE A 30 26.51 -6.95 -6.89
CA ILE A 30 25.99 -6.25 -8.08
C ILE A 30 27.15 -5.73 -8.93
N ARG A 31 28.14 -5.09 -8.31
CA ARG A 31 29.32 -4.60 -9.00
C ARG A 31 30.14 -5.73 -9.65
N GLN A 32 30.33 -6.86 -8.96
CA GLN A 32 31.04 -8.01 -9.53
C GLN A 32 30.31 -8.60 -10.75
N LEU A 33 28.99 -8.73 -10.67
CA LEU A 33 28.16 -9.22 -11.77
C LEU A 33 28.14 -8.24 -12.95
N ALA A 34 28.01 -6.94 -12.68
CA ALA A 34 28.06 -5.90 -13.69
C ALA A 34 29.43 -5.83 -14.39
N SER A 35 30.54 -5.94 -13.63
CA SER A 35 31.89 -6.03 -14.21
C SER A 35 32.02 -7.22 -15.16
N LYS A 36 31.49 -8.39 -14.77
CA LYS A 36 31.53 -9.61 -15.57
C LYS A 36 30.69 -9.49 -16.84
N ARG A 37 29.51 -8.86 -16.77
CA ARG A 37 28.57 -8.72 -17.89
C ARG A 37 29.00 -7.66 -18.90
N LEU A 38 29.70 -6.62 -18.43
CA LEU A 38 30.22 -5.55 -19.28
C LEU A 38 31.65 -5.78 -19.78
N GLU A 39 32.34 -6.81 -19.26
CA GLU A 39 33.78 -7.02 -19.48
C GLU A 39 34.61 -5.78 -19.13
N LEU A 40 34.16 -5.02 -18.13
CA LEU A 40 34.76 -3.76 -17.69
C LEU A 40 35.12 -3.83 -16.21
N ASP A 41 36.28 -3.31 -15.84
CA ASP A 41 36.66 -3.23 -14.43
C ASP A 41 35.92 -2.08 -13.73
N LEU A 42 34.94 -2.42 -12.90
CA LEU A 42 34.22 -1.47 -12.06
C LEU A 42 34.87 -1.27 -10.67
N SER A 43 36.10 -1.77 -10.46
CA SER A 43 36.83 -1.62 -9.19
C SER A 43 37.27 -0.17 -8.93
N GLU A 44 37.40 0.64 -9.98
CA GLU A 44 37.81 2.04 -9.89
C GLU A 44 36.86 2.89 -9.01
N SER A 45 37.44 3.86 -8.30
CA SER A 45 36.71 4.76 -7.40
C SER A 45 35.50 5.45 -8.07
N LYS A 46 35.66 5.89 -9.32
CA LYS A 46 34.60 6.57 -10.08
C LYS A 46 33.45 5.63 -10.45
N CYS A 47 33.77 4.41 -10.91
CA CYS A 47 32.78 3.38 -11.24
C CYS A 47 32.07 2.86 -10.00
N LYS A 48 32.81 2.63 -8.91
CA LYS A 48 32.26 2.23 -7.61
C LYS A 48 31.26 3.26 -7.07
N ALA A 49 31.61 4.56 -7.13
CA ALA A 49 30.72 5.63 -6.71
C ALA A 49 29.46 5.70 -7.58
N TYR A 50 29.60 5.48 -8.88
CA TYR A 50 28.47 5.51 -9.81
C TYR A 50 27.53 4.32 -9.63
N VAL A 51 28.06 3.09 -9.47
CA VAL A 51 27.24 1.90 -9.18
C VAL A 51 26.46 2.09 -7.88
N ARG A 52 27.09 2.61 -6.81
CA ARG A 52 26.39 2.94 -5.57
C ARG A 52 25.27 3.95 -5.79
N HIS A 53 25.52 4.99 -6.58
CA HIS A 53 24.49 5.97 -6.90
C HIS A 53 23.29 5.35 -7.62
N VAL A 54 23.53 4.46 -8.60
CA VAL A 54 22.46 3.76 -9.33
C VAL A 54 21.66 2.82 -8.41
N VAL A 55 22.35 2.07 -7.54
CA VAL A 55 21.69 1.18 -6.57
C VAL A 55 20.82 1.98 -5.60
N ASN A 56 21.35 3.07 -5.02
CA ASN A 56 20.58 3.92 -4.12
C ASN A 56 19.38 4.55 -4.82
N ALA A 57 19.56 5.05 -6.05
CA ALA A 57 18.45 5.62 -6.83
C ALA A 57 17.35 4.59 -7.09
N PHE A 58 17.72 3.34 -7.38
CA PHE A 58 16.76 2.24 -7.54
C PHE A 58 16.03 1.91 -6.22
N LEU A 59 16.75 1.85 -5.09
CA LEU A 59 16.13 1.61 -3.78
C LEU A 59 15.14 2.72 -3.39
N GLU A 60 15.48 3.98 -3.67
CA GLU A 60 14.57 5.11 -3.45
C GLU A 60 13.37 5.08 -4.41
N GLU A 61 13.56 4.72 -5.69
CA GLU A 61 12.45 4.49 -6.64
C GLU A 61 11.52 3.36 -6.16
N GLN A 62 12.06 2.28 -5.60
CA GLN A 62 11.27 1.18 -5.05
C GLN A 62 10.52 1.59 -3.78
N LYS A 63 11.14 2.36 -2.88
CA LYS A 63 10.45 2.92 -1.70
C LYS A 63 9.35 3.88 -2.09
N ALA A 64 9.61 4.80 -3.02
CA ALA A 64 8.61 5.75 -3.49
C ALA A 64 7.40 5.03 -4.11
N LYS A 65 7.62 3.98 -4.91
CA LYS A 65 6.52 3.13 -5.41
C LYS A 65 5.76 2.42 -4.30
N GLN A 66 6.46 1.99 -3.26
CA GLN A 66 5.84 1.30 -2.12
C GLN A 66 5.03 2.28 -1.27
N GLU A 67 5.55 3.50 -1.07
CA GLU A 67 4.85 4.62 -0.41
C GLU A 67 3.66 5.09 -1.25
N GLU A 68 3.78 5.21 -2.58
CA GLU A 68 2.67 5.51 -3.50
C GLU A 68 1.61 4.40 -3.50
N GLU A 69 2.00 3.11 -3.52
CA GLU A 69 1.05 1.99 -3.40
C GLU A 69 0.40 1.93 -2.01
N GLU A 70 1.11 2.33 -0.94
CA GLU A 70 0.57 2.46 0.41
C GLU A 70 -0.35 3.68 0.55
N GLU A 71 -0.06 4.81 -0.08
CA GLU A 71 -0.91 6.01 -0.17
C GLU A 71 -2.13 5.79 -1.06
N GLU A 72 -2.01 5.03 -2.17
CA GLU A 72 -3.16 4.62 -2.98
C GLU A 72 -4.02 3.56 -2.25
N ALA A 73 -3.42 2.70 -1.42
CA ALA A 73 -4.14 1.75 -0.58
C ALA A 73 -4.75 2.39 0.68
N ALA A 74 -4.17 3.50 1.16
CA ALA A 74 -4.66 4.36 2.23
C ALA A 74 -5.19 5.67 1.61
N GLY A 75 -6.25 5.54 0.80
CA GLY A 75 -6.77 6.65 0.00
C GLY A 75 -6.81 8.01 0.72
N ASP A 76 -6.20 8.99 0.07
CA ASP A 76 -6.36 10.45 0.20
C ASP A 76 -6.92 10.95 1.55
N ASP A 77 -6.06 11.18 2.54
CA ASP A 77 -6.34 12.19 3.56
C ASP A 77 -5.06 12.92 4.01
N SER A 78 -4.31 13.42 3.04
CA SER A 78 -3.42 14.54 3.33
C SER A 78 -4.23 15.83 3.19
N ASN A 79 -4.91 16.21 4.29
CA ASN A 79 -5.11 17.59 4.77
C ASN A 79 -6.54 17.93 5.23
N ASN A 80 -7.10 17.19 6.20
CA ASN A 80 -8.03 17.79 7.17
C ASN A 80 -8.12 16.96 8.48
N ASN A 81 -7.59 17.48 9.58
CA ASN A 81 -7.75 16.94 10.94
C ASN A 81 -9.21 17.05 11.45
N ASN A 82 -10.18 16.51 10.74
CA ASN A 82 -11.57 16.43 11.16
C ASN A 82 -11.97 14.96 11.33
N ASN A 83 -11.27 14.25 12.22
CA ASN A 83 -11.71 12.94 12.68
C ASN A 83 -13.11 13.09 13.30
N GLU A 84 -14.10 12.50 12.64
CA GLU A 84 -15.47 12.45 13.15
C GLU A 84 -15.57 11.30 14.17
N PHE A 85 -16.14 11.56 15.35
CA PHE A 85 -16.36 10.55 16.38
C PHE A 85 -17.85 10.46 16.68
N ASP A 86 -18.30 9.27 17.09
CA ASP A 86 -19.67 9.13 17.56
C ASP A 86 -19.86 9.40 19.05
N ASP A 87 -21.11 9.30 19.50
CA ASP A 87 -21.51 9.54 20.90
C ASP A 87 -20.79 8.63 21.91
N ASP A 88 -20.26 7.48 21.46
CA ASP A 88 -19.51 6.51 22.27
C ASP A 88 -17.99 6.72 22.18
N GLY A 89 -17.52 7.65 21.35
CA GLY A 89 -16.10 7.97 21.13
C GLY A 89 -15.42 7.08 20.10
N ASP A 90 -16.18 6.28 19.35
CA ASP A 90 -15.64 5.45 18.27
C ASP A 90 -15.35 6.34 17.04
N LEU A 91 -14.21 6.10 16.38
CA LEU A 91 -13.80 6.85 15.20
C LEU A 91 -14.69 6.46 14.01
N ILE A 92 -15.38 7.43 13.40
CA ILE A 92 -16.16 7.26 12.19
C ILE A 92 -15.22 7.37 10.99
N ILE A 93 -15.01 6.25 10.30
CA ILE A 93 -14.15 6.16 9.12
C ILE A 93 -14.90 6.67 7.88
N CYS A 94 -16.16 6.26 7.71
CA CYS A 94 -16.99 6.79 6.64
C CYS A 94 -18.48 6.59 6.93
N ARG A 95 -19.32 7.47 6.35
CA ARG A 95 -20.78 7.33 6.36
C ARG A 95 -21.23 6.71 5.03
N LEU A 96 -21.81 5.51 5.09
CA LEU A 96 -22.40 4.80 3.94
C LEU A 96 -23.78 5.37 3.58
N SER A 97 -24.48 5.92 4.57
CA SER A 97 -25.71 6.71 4.44
C SER A 97 -25.94 7.52 5.71
N ASP A 98 -27.00 8.33 5.75
CA ASP A 98 -27.41 9.07 6.96
C ASP A 98 -27.60 8.18 8.20
N LYS A 99 -27.89 6.89 7.99
CA LYS A 99 -28.17 5.92 9.04
C LYS A 99 -27.14 4.80 9.11
N ARG A 100 -26.16 4.72 8.23
CA ARG A 100 -25.17 3.63 8.21
C ARG A 100 -23.78 4.18 8.14
N ARG A 101 -22.90 3.70 9.02
CA ARG A 101 -21.51 4.13 9.08
C ARG A 101 -20.56 2.97 9.33
N VAL A 102 -19.30 3.21 8.98
CA VAL A 102 -18.16 2.38 9.34
C VAL A 102 -17.41 3.06 10.47
N THR A 103 -17.21 2.36 11.59
CA THR A 103 -16.45 2.84 12.74
C THR A 103 -15.31 1.90 13.12
N LEU A 104 -14.25 2.45 13.73
CA LEU A 104 -13.30 1.66 14.51
C LEU A 104 -13.73 1.68 15.97
N GLN A 105 -13.99 0.50 16.50
CA GLN A 105 -14.47 0.28 17.86
C GLN A 105 -13.45 -0.51 18.67
N ASP A 106 -13.14 -0.08 19.90
CA ASP A 106 -12.45 -0.93 20.87
C ASP A 106 -13.48 -1.73 21.67
N PHE A 107 -13.41 -3.05 21.57
CA PHE A 107 -14.20 -3.93 22.41
C PHE A 107 -13.30 -4.91 23.16
N ARG A 108 -13.12 -4.67 24.46
CA ARG A 108 -12.32 -5.50 25.37
C ARG A 108 -10.86 -5.64 24.89
N GLY A 109 -10.27 -4.53 24.45
CA GLY A 109 -8.89 -4.48 23.96
C GLY A 109 -8.71 -5.08 22.58
N LYS A 110 -9.80 -5.26 21.82
CA LYS A 110 -9.76 -5.67 20.42
C LYS A 110 -10.35 -4.57 19.55
N THR A 111 -9.57 -4.15 18.57
CA THR A 111 -10.05 -3.25 17.50
C THR A 111 -10.96 -4.02 16.56
N LEU A 112 -12.16 -3.51 16.37
CA LEU A 112 -13.16 -4.05 15.45
C LEU A 112 -13.55 -3.00 14.41
N ILE A 113 -13.72 -3.43 13.17
CA ILE A 113 -14.29 -2.62 12.10
C ILE A 113 -15.80 -2.83 12.12
N SER A 114 -16.58 -1.88 12.64
CA SER A 114 -18.03 -1.99 12.71
C SER A 114 -18.69 -1.35 11.50
N ILE A 115 -19.55 -2.11 10.80
CA ILE A 115 -20.41 -1.62 9.73
C ILE A 115 -21.84 -1.75 10.23
N ARG A 116 -22.47 -0.64 10.65
CA ARG A 116 -23.71 -0.68 11.43
C ARG A 116 -24.72 0.40 11.06
N GLU A 117 -26.00 0.03 11.13
CA GLU A 117 -27.14 0.95 11.02
C GLU A 117 -27.47 1.53 12.41
N TYR A 118 -27.68 2.85 12.48
CA TYR A 118 -28.03 3.60 13.68
C TYR A 118 -29.43 4.20 13.54
N TYR A 119 -30.09 4.42 14.67
CA TYR A 119 -31.37 5.10 14.76
C TYR A 119 -31.29 6.25 15.76
N LYS A 120 -32.13 7.28 15.56
CA LYS A 120 -32.18 8.43 16.46
C LYS A 120 -33.23 8.20 17.54
N LYS A 121 -32.85 8.38 18.80
CA LYS A 121 -33.74 8.36 19.96
C LYS A 121 -33.29 9.42 20.95
N ASP A 122 -34.19 10.30 21.37
CA ASP A 122 -33.92 11.38 22.32
C ASP A 122 -32.72 12.26 21.92
N GLY A 123 -32.57 12.51 20.61
CA GLY A 123 -31.46 13.30 20.05
C GLY A 123 -30.12 12.57 19.93
N LYS A 124 -30.01 11.32 20.39
CA LYS A 124 -28.80 10.48 20.31
C LYS A 124 -28.87 9.48 19.17
N GLU A 125 -27.71 9.14 18.60
CA GLU A 125 -27.61 8.09 17.60
C GLU A 125 -27.24 6.76 18.27
N LEU A 126 -28.16 5.80 18.26
CA LEU A 126 -27.97 4.49 18.90
C LEU A 126 -27.78 3.39 17.86
N PRO A 127 -26.87 2.42 18.10
CA PRO A 127 -26.68 1.30 17.20
C PRO A 127 -27.91 0.40 17.16
N SER A 128 -28.30 -0.03 15.96
CA SER A 128 -29.33 -1.04 15.77
C SER A 128 -28.73 -2.46 15.74
N SER A 129 -29.59 -3.47 15.76
CA SER A 129 -29.19 -4.86 15.54
C SER A 129 -28.72 -5.14 14.10
N LYS A 130 -28.99 -4.25 13.14
CA LYS A 130 -28.54 -4.39 11.75
C LYS A 130 -27.12 -3.88 11.60
N GLY A 131 -26.17 -4.80 11.53
CA GLY A 131 -24.76 -4.50 11.34
C GLY A 131 -23.88 -5.63 11.79
N ILE A 132 -22.61 -5.56 11.42
CA ILE A 132 -21.58 -6.54 11.77
C ILE A 132 -20.33 -5.80 12.27
N SER A 133 -19.69 -6.34 13.30
CA SER A 133 -18.36 -5.90 13.72
C SER A 133 -17.37 -6.99 13.31
N LEU A 134 -16.41 -6.61 12.46
CA LEU A 134 -15.42 -7.51 11.89
C LEU A 134 -14.12 -7.42 12.69
N THR A 135 -13.50 -8.57 12.94
CA THR A 135 -12.10 -8.60 13.37
C THR A 135 -11.18 -8.19 12.23
N GLU A 136 -9.92 -7.86 12.55
CA GLU A 136 -8.90 -7.57 11.54
C GLU A 136 -8.74 -8.72 10.52
N GLU A 137 -8.77 -9.98 10.98
CA GLU A 137 -8.69 -11.16 10.11
C GLU A 137 -9.87 -11.26 9.13
N GLN A 138 -11.09 -11.00 9.63
CA GLN A 138 -12.30 -10.99 8.81
C GLN A 138 -12.29 -9.85 7.80
N TRP A 139 -11.83 -8.66 8.22
CA TRP A 139 -11.65 -7.51 7.35
C TRP A 139 -10.63 -7.78 6.24
N SER A 140 -9.48 -8.37 6.59
CA SER A 140 -8.45 -8.77 5.61
C SER A 140 -9.02 -9.74 4.58
N THR A 141 -9.83 -10.72 5.02
CA THR A 141 -10.50 -11.68 4.14
C THR A 141 -11.49 -10.99 3.20
N LEU A 142 -12.28 -10.04 3.72
CA LEU A 142 -13.21 -9.26 2.92
C LEU A 142 -12.47 -8.43 1.86
N ARG A 143 -11.43 -7.69 2.26
CA ARG A 143 -10.61 -6.86 1.35
C ARG A 143 -10.03 -7.67 0.19
N LYS A 144 -9.46 -8.84 0.48
CA LYS A 144 -8.92 -9.75 -0.56
C LYS A 144 -9.97 -10.20 -1.58
N ASN A 145 -11.25 -10.19 -1.21
CA ASN A 145 -12.36 -10.62 -2.05
C ASN A 145 -13.14 -9.47 -2.71
N ILE A 146 -12.82 -8.20 -2.43
CA ILE A 146 -13.48 -7.05 -3.05
C ILE A 146 -13.55 -7.19 -4.59
N PRO A 147 -12.47 -7.55 -5.32
CA PRO A 147 -12.54 -7.68 -6.78
C PRO A 147 -13.54 -8.76 -7.26
N ASN A 148 -13.70 -9.83 -6.47
CA ASN A 148 -14.67 -10.89 -6.79
C ASN A 148 -16.11 -10.41 -6.52
N ILE A 149 -16.31 -9.63 -5.46
CA ILE A 149 -17.59 -9.00 -5.11
C ILE A 149 -18.01 -8.03 -6.23
N GLU A 150 -17.12 -7.14 -6.67
CA GLU A 150 -17.39 -6.16 -7.74
C GLU A 150 -17.78 -6.83 -9.07
N LYS A 151 -17.04 -7.88 -9.46
CA LYS A 151 -17.39 -8.69 -10.63
C LYS A 151 -18.77 -9.32 -10.50
N ALA A 152 -19.11 -9.83 -9.32
CA ALA A 152 -20.42 -10.44 -9.08
C ALA A 152 -21.56 -9.42 -9.10
N VAL A 153 -21.37 -8.23 -8.51
CA VAL A 153 -22.35 -7.13 -8.53
C VAL A 153 -22.63 -6.69 -9.96
N THR A 154 -21.59 -6.40 -10.74
CA THR A 154 -21.71 -6.02 -12.16
C THR A 154 -22.53 -7.04 -12.96
N LYS A 155 -22.28 -8.34 -12.71
CA LYS A 155 -23.03 -9.42 -13.36
C LYS A 155 -24.51 -9.43 -12.95
N MET A 156 -24.83 -9.21 -11.67
CA MET A 156 -26.22 -9.18 -11.19
C MET A 156 -27.00 -7.98 -11.72
N GLU A 157 -26.39 -6.81 -11.80
CA GLU A 157 -27.02 -5.59 -12.32
C GLU A 157 -27.35 -5.74 -13.81
N SER A 158 -26.43 -6.30 -14.59
CA SER A 158 -26.66 -6.58 -16.03
C SER A 158 -27.78 -7.60 -16.30
N HIS A 159 -28.19 -8.38 -15.28
CA HIS A 159 -29.28 -9.35 -15.38
C HIS A 159 -30.65 -8.78 -14.97
N THR A 160 -30.65 -7.61 -14.35
CA THR A 160 -31.86 -6.94 -13.84
C THR A 160 -32.33 -5.82 -14.79
N MET A 161 -31.51 -5.45 -15.78
CA MET A 161 -31.86 -4.56 -16.90
C MET A 161 -32.28 -5.36 -18.13
#